data_AF-A0AAV7JQ88-F1
#
_entry.id   AF-A0AAV7JQ88-F1
#
_cell.length_a   1.000
_cell.length_b   1.000
_cell.length_c   1.000
_cell.angle_alpha   90.00
_cell.angle_beta   90.00
_cell.angle_gamma   90.00
#
_symmetry.space_group_name_H-M   'P 1'
#
loop_
_entity.id
_entity.type
_entity.pdbx_description
1 polymer ?
#
loop_
_entity_poly.entity_id
_entity_poly.type
_entity_poly.pdbx_seq_one_letter_code
_entity_poly.pdbx_strand_id
1 'polypeptide(L)'
;MSHRALSGLHIIPPKQTINGAYYRDNILAKTCSDATNRTANIGSILEGSMLADMSDFLFMQDGAPPHTANLTQRWFVEHFPRFQRKVELLGNSQDLNPIENLWSMLKDCVGQMANATKLEDLILQVKSAWADIDPDILEFGL
;
A
#
# COMPACT_ATOMS: atom_id res chain seq x y z
N MET A 1 10.97 14.92 -6.03
CA MET A 1 11.55 14.11 -7.11
C MET A 1 10.94 12.72 -7.03
N SER A 2 9.98 12.46 -7.93
CA SER A 2 9.27 11.22 -8.29
C SER A 2 8.89 10.23 -7.17
N HIS A 3 7.65 10.35 -6.70
CA HIS A 3 6.94 9.34 -5.88
C HIS A 3 6.12 8.41 -6.79
N ARG A 4 6.76 7.80 -7.78
CA ARG A 4 6.09 7.21 -8.95
C ARG A 4 6.03 5.68 -8.88
N ALA A 5 5.93 5.10 -7.68
CA ALA A 5 5.96 3.66 -7.47
C ALA A 5 4.86 3.18 -6.51
N LEU A 6 4.43 1.94 -6.70
CA LEU A 6 3.45 1.23 -5.89
C LEU A 6 4.04 -0.08 -5.38
N SER A 7 3.62 -0.50 -4.20
CA SER A 7 3.84 -1.86 -3.76
C SER A 7 2.97 -2.83 -4.58
N GLY A 8 3.31 -4.11 -4.60
CA GLY A 8 2.39 -5.12 -5.13
C GLY A 8 1.13 -5.22 -4.25
N LEU A 9 -0.01 -5.61 -4.83
CA LEU A 9 -1.20 -5.89 -4.03
C LEU A 9 -1.08 -7.25 -3.31
N HIS A 10 -1.19 -7.23 -1.99
CA HIS A 10 -1.34 -8.44 -1.19
C HIS A 10 -2.81 -8.87 -1.14
N ILE A 11 -3.15 -9.94 -1.86
CA ILE A 11 -4.50 -10.50 -1.84
C ILE A 11 -4.67 -11.41 -0.64
N ILE A 12 -5.60 -11.06 0.22
CA ILE A 12 -5.88 -11.80 1.45
C ILE A 12 -6.63 -13.09 1.08
N PRO A 13 -6.13 -14.26 1.49
CA PRO A 13 -6.80 -15.52 1.22
C PRO A 13 -8.24 -15.54 1.79
N PRO A 14 -9.19 -16.23 1.15
CA PRO A 14 -10.53 -16.38 1.68
C PRO A 14 -10.53 -16.93 3.11
N LYS A 15 -11.37 -16.35 3.98
CA LYS A 15 -11.50 -16.73 5.42
C LYS A 15 -10.27 -16.42 6.29
N GLN A 16 -9.26 -15.73 5.77
CA GLN A 16 -8.11 -15.32 6.57
C GLN A 16 -8.47 -14.15 7.50
N THR A 17 -8.20 -14.32 8.80
CA THR A 17 -8.29 -13.21 9.76
C THR A 17 -7.01 -12.37 9.72
N ILE A 18 -7.17 -11.06 9.62
CA ILE A 18 -6.07 -10.11 9.71
C ILE A 18 -5.92 -9.69 11.18
N ASN A 19 -4.89 -10.19 11.85
CA ASN A 19 -4.46 -9.73 13.15
C ASN A 19 -3.06 -9.11 13.04
N GLY A 20 -2.52 -8.56 14.14
CA GLY A 20 -1.20 -7.91 14.12
C GLY A 20 -0.06 -8.84 13.65
N ALA A 21 -0.13 -10.14 13.96
CA ALA A 21 0.88 -11.10 13.50
C ALA A 21 0.78 -11.33 11.99
N TYR A 22 -0.44 -11.54 11.47
CA TYR A 22 -0.65 -11.68 10.03
C TYR A 22 -0.19 -10.43 9.27
N TYR A 23 -0.56 -9.24 9.77
CA TYR A 23 -0.17 -7.97 9.19
C TYR A 23 1.35 -7.81 9.14
N ARG A 24 2.05 -8.07 10.25
CA ARG A 24 3.52 -8.06 10.30
C ARG A 24 4.13 -9.05 9.31
N ASP A 25 3.73 -10.33 9.37
CA ASP A 25 4.45 -11.41 8.70
C ASP A 25 4.14 -11.51 7.20
N ASN A 26 2.97 -11.04 6.77
CA ASN A 26 2.51 -11.24 5.40
C ASN A 26 2.37 -9.95 4.60
N ILE A 27 2.19 -8.82 5.27
CA ILE A 27 2.02 -7.52 4.58
C ILE A 27 3.28 -6.69 4.78
N LEU A 28 3.69 -6.44 6.03
CA LEU A 28 4.83 -5.58 6.32
C LEU A 28 6.17 -6.21 5.92
N ALA A 29 6.50 -7.38 6.48
CA ALA A 29 7.77 -8.06 6.24
C ALA A 29 7.92 -8.64 4.83
N LYS A 30 6.86 -8.58 4.01
CA LYS A 30 6.86 -9.03 2.62
C LYS A 30 6.65 -7.82 1.71
N THR A 31 5.40 -7.53 1.38
CA THR A 31 5.02 -6.53 0.39
C THR A 31 5.56 -5.13 0.67
N CYS A 32 5.50 -4.68 1.93
CA CYS A 32 6.03 -3.36 2.29
C CYS A 32 7.56 -3.34 2.22
N SER A 33 8.23 -4.32 2.83
CA SER A 33 9.70 -4.42 2.78
C SER A 33 10.25 -4.57 1.37
N ASP A 34 9.59 -5.36 0.50
CA ASP A 34 9.96 -5.46 -0.91
C ASP A 34 9.92 -4.08 -1.58
N ALA A 35 8.79 -3.38 -1.45
CA ALA A 35 8.61 -2.02 -1.95
C ALA A 35 9.68 -1.03 -1.46
N THR A 36 9.93 -0.98 -0.16
CA THR A 36 10.83 0.01 0.45
C THR A 36 12.30 -0.28 0.21
N ASN A 37 12.66 -1.52 -0.18
CA ASN A 37 14.04 -1.92 -0.47
C ASN A 37 14.42 -1.77 -1.95
N ARG A 38 13.49 -1.36 -2.82
CA ARG A 38 13.77 -1.15 -4.25
C ARG A 38 14.66 0.09 -4.45
N THR A 39 15.67 -0.07 -5.28
CA THR A 39 16.66 0.97 -5.62
C THR A 39 16.69 1.32 -7.11
N ALA A 40 15.89 0.61 -7.92
CA ALA A 40 15.84 0.85 -9.35
C ALA A 40 15.14 2.19 -9.65
N ASN A 41 15.84 3.10 -10.33
CA ASN A 41 15.27 4.37 -10.79
C ASN A 41 14.50 4.23 -12.13
N ILE A 42 14.56 3.04 -12.74
CA ILE A 42 13.95 2.73 -14.03
C ILE A 42 13.29 1.35 -13.86
N GLY A 43 12.01 1.26 -14.21
CA GLY A 43 11.22 0.04 -14.08
C GLY A 43 9.73 0.34 -14.18
N SER A 44 8.91 -0.69 -14.11
CA SER A 44 7.46 -0.50 -13.94
C SER A 44 7.16 0.20 -12.61
N ILE A 45 5.93 0.71 -12.47
CA ILE A 45 5.46 1.31 -11.21
C ILE A 45 5.60 0.35 -10.01
N LEU A 46 5.66 -0.97 -10.25
CA LEU A 46 5.79 -2.01 -9.23
C LEU A 46 7.24 -2.45 -8.97
N GLU A 47 8.22 -1.87 -9.64
CA GLU A 47 9.65 -2.24 -9.52
C GLU A 47 10.53 -1.02 -9.18
N GLY A 48 10.04 0.18 -9.47
CA GLY A 48 10.70 1.42 -9.15
C GLY A 48 10.92 1.63 -7.65
N SER A 49 11.95 2.41 -7.33
CA SER A 49 12.19 2.90 -5.97
C SER A 49 11.03 3.79 -5.51
N MET A 50 10.64 3.65 -4.24
CA MET A 50 9.54 4.42 -3.63
C MET A 50 9.87 5.89 -3.50
N LEU A 51 11.11 6.19 -3.13
CA LEU A 51 11.64 7.54 -2.91
C LEU A 51 13.08 7.60 -3.41
N ALA A 52 13.49 8.76 -3.92
CA ALA A 52 14.89 9.02 -4.23
C ALA A 52 15.79 8.92 -2.98
N ASP A 53 15.27 9.32 -1.82
CA ASP A 53 15.90 9.12 -0.52
C ASP A 53 14.89 8.53 0.48
N MET A 54 15.13 7.27 0.86
CA MET A 54 14.32 6.58 1.86
C MET A 54 14.49 7.17 3.27
N SER A 55 15.49 8.03 3.49
CA SER A 55 15.62 8.78 4.74
C SER A 55 14.44 9.73 4.96
N ASP A 56 13.73 10.15 3.91
CA ASP A 56 12.52 10.98 3.98
C ASP A 56 11.20 10.20 4.03
N PHE A 57 11.29 8.86 4.10
CA PHE A 57 10.12 8.02 4.15
C PHE A 57 9.28 8.25 5.40
N LEU A 58 8.01 8.58 5.18
CA LEU A 58 6.96 8.63 6.20
C LEU A 58 5.88 7.60 5.86
N PHE A 59 5.69 6.64 6.76
CA PHE A 59 4.63 5.65 6.62
C PHE A 59 3.31 6.16 7.22
N MET A 60 2.22 6.06 6.46
CA MET A 60 0.87 6.44 6.89
C MET A 60 -0.07 5.22 6.84
N GLN A 61 -0.88 5.04 7.89
CA GLN A 61 -1.93 4.01 7.98
C GLN A 61 -3.04 4.47 8.91
N ASP A 62 -4.22 3.86 8.80
CA ASP A 62 -5.34 4.11 9.70
C ASP A 62 -5.17 3.45 11.09
N GLY A 63 -6.15 3.66 11.97
CA GLY A 63 -6.17 3.12 13.33
C GLY A 63 -6.71 1.69 13.47
N ALA A 64 -6.74 0.87 12.42
CA ALA A 64 -7.29 -0.49 12.52
C ALA A 64 -6.55 -1.35 13.57
N PRO A 65 -7.23 -2.27 14.27
CA PRO A 65 -6.62 -3.05 15.37
C PRO A 65 -5.31 -3.78 15.02
N PRO A 66 -5.13 -4.37 13.81
CA PRO A 66 -3.85 -4.95 13.42
C PRO A 66 -2.73 -3.92 13.30
N HIS A 67 -3.05 -2.70 12.84
CA HIS A 67 -2.10 -1.61 12.68
C HIS A 67 -1.62 -1.07 14.03
N THR A 68 -2.53 -0.94 15.00
CA THR A 68 -2.24 -0.43 16.35
C THR A 68 -1.69 -1.49 17.31
N ALA A 69 -1.62 -2.76 16.90
CA ALA A 69 -1.12 -3.83 17.75
C ALA A 69 0.34 -3.60 18.16
N ASN A 70 0.69 -3.89 19.42
CA ASN A 70 2.06 -3.71 19.95
C ASN A 70 3.14 -4.36 19.08
N LEU A 71 2.85 -5.54 18.53
CA LEU A 71 3.76 -6.29 17.68
C LEU A 71 4.03 -5.57 16.35
N THR A 72 3.00 -4.98 15.75
CA THR A 72 3.10 -4.15 14.54
C THR A 72 3.89 -2.87 14.81
N GLN A 73 3.57 -2.18 15.90
CA GLN A 73 4.21 -0.92 16.27
C GLN A 73 5.70 -1.10 16.57
N ARG A 74 6.09 -2.21 17.21
CA ARG A 74 7.51 -2.56 17.42
C ARG A 74 8.24 -2.80 16.11
N TRP A 75 7.62 -3.56 15.19
CA TRP A 75 8.22 -3.83 13.88
C TRP A 75 8.53 -2.53 13.13
N PHE A 76 7.64 -1.55 13.16
CA PHE A 76 7.90 -0.25 12.55
C PHE A 76 9.06 0.51 13.21
N VAL A 77 9.15 0.51 14.54
CA VAL A 77 10.28 1.16 15.25
C VAL A 77 11.61 0.52 14.88
N GLU A 78 11.63 -0.80 14.65
CA GLU A 78 12.83 -1.55 14.27
C GLU A 78 13.27 -1.31 12.81
N HIS A 79 12.32 -1.11 11.88
CA HIS A 79 12.60 -1.07 10.43
C HIS A 79 12.51 0.33 9.82
N PHE A 80 11.76 1.23 10.45
CA PHE A 80 11.48 2.57 9.96
C PHE A 80 11.70 3.59 11.10
N PRO A 81 12.93 4.08 11.32
CA PRO A 81 13.26 4.91 12.48
C PRO A 81 12.53 6.27 12.52
N ARG A 82 12.03 6.75 11.37
CA ARG A 82 11.15 7.94 11.28
C ARG A 82 9.66 7.63 11.37
N PHE A 83 9.29 6.38 11.63
CA PHE A 83 7.90 6.01 11.81
C PHE A 83 7.28 6.79 12.96
N GLN A 84 6.29 7.62 12.62
CA GLN A 84 5.49 8.27 13.64
C GLN A 84 4.43 7.27 14.10
N ARG A 85 4.60 6.78 15.32
CA ARG A 85 3.75 5.79 16.03
C ARG A 85 2.26 6.16 16.10
N LYS A 86 1.94 7.37 15.66
CA LYS A 86 0.62 7.94 15.52
C LYS A 86 0.80 9.17 14.63
N VAL A 87 0.40 9.09 13.37
CA VAL A 87 -0.07 10.28 12.71
C VAL A 87 -1.41 10.58 13.38
N GLU A 88 -1.37 11.36 14.46
CA GLU A 88 -2.54 11.96 15.10
C GLU A 88 -3.27 12.95 14.18
N LEU A 89 -2.86 13.06 12.92
CA LEU A 89 -3.19 14.23 12.13
C LEU A 89 -4.69 14.38 11.93
N LEU A 90 -5.49 13.32 11.85
CA LEU A 90 -6.90 13.47 11.48
C LEU A 90 -7.74 12.37 12.16
N GLY A 91 -8.29 12.65 13.35
CA GLY A 91 -9.05 11.66 14.12
C GLY A 91 -10.08 10.90 13.27
N ASN A 92 -9.94 9.58 13.16
CA ASN A 92 -10.85 8.64 12.48
C ASN A 92 -11.39 9.04 11.09
N SER A 93 -10.86 10.07 10.43
CA SER A 93 -11.36 10.51 9.12
C SER A 93 -10.71 9.66 8.05
N GLN A 94 -11.46 8.66 7.59
CA GLN A 94 -11.10 7.77 6.49
C GLN A 94 -10.75 8.58 5.22
N ASP A 95 -11.48 9.67 4.99
CA ASP A 95 -11.36 10.53 3.79
C ASP A 95 -9.99 11.21 3.62
N LEU A 96 -9.13 11.15 4.64
CA LEU A 96 -7.84 11.83 4.62
C LEU A 96 -6.67 10.86 4.51
N ASN A 97 -6.95 9.57 4.34
CA ASN A 97 -5.93 8.60 3.98
C ASN A 97 -5.69 8.67 2.47
N PRO A 98 -4.48 9.02 1.99
CA PRO A 98 -4.19 9.15 0.56
C PRO A 98 -4.54 7.90 -0.25
N ILE A 99 -4.53 6.72 0.37
CA ILE A 99 -4.86 5.46 -0.32
C ILE A 99 -6.32 5.39 -0.80
N GLU A 100 -7.26 6.14 -0.20
CA GLU A 100 -8.68 6.08 -0.57
C GLU A 100 -8.92 6.59 -2.00
N ASN A 101 -8.15 7.56 -2.45
CA ASN A 101 -8.24 8.05 -3.83
C ASN A 101 -7.73 6.99 -4.83
N LEU A 102 -6.69 6.23 -4.47
CA LEU A 102 -6.26 5.07 -5.28
C LEU A 102 -7.34 3.99 -5.32
N TRP A 103 -8.04 3.75 -4.21
CA TRP A 103 -9.17 2.81 -4.19
C TRP A 103 -10.32 3.26 -5.07
N SER A 104 -10.65 4.55 -5.09
CA SER A 104 -11.67 5.08 -6.00
C SER A 104 -11.28 4.86 -7.46
N MET A 105 -10.06 5.24 -7.85
CA MET A 105 -9.57 5.04 -9.22
C MET A 105 -9.55 3.57 -9.62
N LEU A 106 -9.09 2.69 -8.73
CA LEU A 106 -9.03 1.26 -8.97
C LEU A 106 -10.43 0.68 -9.18
N LYS A 107 -11.40 1.12 -8.37
CA LYS A 107 -12.80 0.73 -8.50
C LYS A 107 -13.40 1.19 -9.83
N ASP A 108 -13.13 2.42 -10.24
CA ASP A 108 -13.63 2.96 -11.51
C ASP A 108 -13.01 2.22 -12.71
N CYS A 109 -11.71 1.95 -12.68
CA CYS A 109 -11.02 1.18 -13.71
C CYS A 109 -11.58 -0.23 -13.85
N VAL A 110 -11.67 -0.98 -12.73
CA VAL A 110 -12.21 -2.35 -12.73
C VAL A 110 -13.70 -2.35 -13.13
N GLY A 111 -14.47 -1.34 -12.73
CA GLY A 111 -15.88 -1.20 -13.09
C GLY A 111 -16.13 -0.97 -14.59
N GLN A 112 -15.13 -0.51 -15.34
CA GLN A 112 -15.19 -0.38 -16.80
C GLN A 112 -14.78 -1.68 -17.53
N MET A 113 -14.19 -2.65 -16.83
CA MET A 113 -13.80 -3.93 -17.41
C MET A 113 -15.01 -4.87 -17.58
N ALA A 114 -14.82 -5.95 -18.33
CA ALA A 114 -15.84 -7.00 -18.41
C ALA A 114 -16.08 -7.63 -17.02
N ASN A 115 -17.34 -7.85 -16.66
CA ASN A 115 -17.70 -8.43 -15.37
C ASN A 115 -17.00 -9.77 -15.14
N ALA A 116 -16.16 -9.83 -14.10
CA ALA A 116 -15.58 -11.08 -13.64
C ALA A 116 -16.67 -11.99 -13.05
N THR A 117 -16.66 -13.27 -13.44
CA THR A 117 -17.61 -14.28 -12.93
C THR A 117 -16.97 -15.20 -11.89
N LYS A 118 -15.65 -15.15 -11.77
CA LYS A 118 -14.84 -15.91 -10.81
C LYS A 118 -13.94 -14.98 -10.02
N LEU A 119 -13.57 -15.40 -8.83
CA LEU A 119 -12.70 -14.63 -7.94
C LEU A 119 -11.31 -14.43 -8.56
N GLU A 120 -10.80 -15.43 -9.26
CA GLU A 120 -9.49 -15.39 -9.91
C GLU A 120 -9.45 -14.33 -11.01
N ASP A 121 -10.51 -14.23 -11.80
CA ASP A 121 -10.63 -13.22 -12.86
C ASP A 121 -10.66 -11.81 -12.26
N LEU A 122 -11.42 -11.62 -11.17
CA LEU A 122 -11.48 -10.34 -10.46
C LEU A 122 -10.11 -9.96 -9.87
N ILE A 123 -9.39 -10.91 -9.28
CA ILE A 123 -8.04 -10.67 -8.74
C ILE A 123 -7.08 -10.25 -9.86
N LEU A 124 -7.16 -10.89 -11.04
CA LEU A 124 -6.33 -10.53 -12.19
C LEU A 124 -6.67 -9.13 -12.70
N GLN A 125 -7.96 -8.80 -12.82
CA GLN A 125 -8.41 -7.46 -13.21
C GLN A 125 -7.92 -6.38 -12.26
N VAL A 126 -8.10 -6.58 -10.95
CA VAL A 126 -7.64 -5.66 -9.91
C VAL A 126 -6.11 -5.48 -9.96
N LYS A 127 -5.35 -6.57 -10.12
CA LYS A 127 -3.88 -6.49 -10.23
C LYS A 127 -3.41 -5.76 -11.49
N SER A 128 -4.08 -6.00 -12.63
CA SER A 128 -3.79 -5.28 -13.88
C SER A 128 -4.06 -3.79 -13.72
N ALA A 129 -5.26 -3.44 -13.26
CA ALA A 129 -5.65 -2.05 -13.05
C ALA A 129 -4.70 -1.31 -12.09
N TRP A 130 -4.21 -1.99 -11.05
CA TRP A 130 -3.21 -1.45 -10.13
C TRP A 130 -1.85 -1.21 -10.79
N ALA A 131 -1.38 -2.14 -11.62
CA ALA A 131 -0.11 -2.02 -12.35
C ALA A 131 -0.17 -0.95 -13.45
N ASP A 132 -1.37 -0.65 -13.94
CA ASP A 132 -1.63 0.31 -15.03
C ASP A 132 -1.96 1.73 -14.52
N ILE A 133 -1.93 1.97 -13.19
CA ILE A 133 -2.09 3.33 -12.63
C ILE A 133 -1.00 4.24 -13.19
N ASP A 134 -1.41 5.38 -13.73
CA ASP A 134 -0.47 6.38 -14.23
C ASP A 134 0.40 6.91 -13.08
N PRO A 135 1.73 6.74 -13.14
CA PRO A 135 2.61 7.19 -12.08
C PRO A 135 2.57 8.70 -11.83
N ASP A 136 2.12 9.52 -12.79
CA ASP A 136 1.96 10.97 -12.59
C ASP A 136 0.88 11.30 -11.56
N ILE A 137 -0.13 10.44 -11.41
CA ILE A 137 -1.19 10.61 -10.41
C ILE A 137 -0.62 10.52 -8.99
N LEU A 138 0.46 9.77 -8.80
CA LEU A 138 1.12 9.63 -7.51
C LEU A 138 2.00 10.84 -7.16
N GLU A 139 2.47 11.59 -8.16
CA GLU A 139 3.38 12.72 -7.96
C GLU A 139 2.64 14.02 -7.62
N PHE A 140 1.45 14.23 -8.17
CA PHE A 140 0.69 15.49 -8.00
C PHE A 140 -0.27 15.51 -6.81
N GLY A 141 -0.22 14.48 -5.96
CA GLY A 141 -1.05 14.39 -4.76
C GLY A 141 -2.46 13.93 -5.10
N LEU A 142 -2.85 12.85 -4.44
CA LEU A 142 -4.23 12.45 -4.26
C LEU A 142 -4.93 13.43 -3.32
#